data_AF-A0A256Y7V4-F1
#
_entry.id   AF-A0A256Y7V4-F1
#
_cell.length_a   1.000
_cell.length_b   1.000
_cell.length_c   1.000
_cell.angle_alpha   90.00
_cell.angle_beta   90.00
_cell.angle_gamma   90.00
#
_symmetry.space_group_name_H-M   'P 1'
#
loop_
_entity.id
_entity.type
_entity.pdbx_description
1 polymer ?
#
loop_
_entity_poly.entity_id
_entity_poly.type
_entity_poly.pdbx_seq_one_letter_code
_entity_poly.pdbx_strand_id
1 'polypeptide(L)'
;MNLRSKKGELTTKQIVTIIILIVSFAIILFFLFKLNLGSESEKEICHNSVVMGSSDLVSTTGAVPMNCQTSYVCITKKGGCNAMLKPRVIKVDSEDEVYEALASELADCWWMFGEGKINYAGSDLIKEMYCARCSQVLIDESVKEINGFESGNFSVEKLYKYLARTKMPSKNITYSQYLYDTNNYYDFLRVNSSSRVYFSNITLGQQYSVVTGMTSETSTWSWVGIGAGAVVFGALTGGAGFAAIAVAAVAGGGAGYYLLAPIADNIFGGQTIKPVLVRSGRDEIKKLGCAEIVTKS
;
A
#
# COMPACT_ATOMS: atom_id res chain seq x y z
N MET A 1 27.86 60.18 32.84
CA MET A 1 26.78 59.66 31.95
C MET A 1 25.73 59.01 32.84
N ASN A 2 24.55 59.64 32.97
CA ASN A 2 23.53 59.26 33.96
C ASN A 2 22.43 58.43 33.27
N LEU A 3 22.33 57.15 33.60
CA LEU A 3 21.26 56.25 33.15
C LEU A 3 19.99 56.50 33.99
N ARG A 4 19.08 57.34 33.46
CA ARG A 4 17.74 57.52 34.02
C ARG A 4 16.91 56.27 33.77
N SER A 5 16.59 55.51 34.82
CA SER A 5 15.64 54.40 34.75
C SER A 5 14.22 54.94 34.57
N LYS A 6 13.68 54.85 33.35
CA LYS A 6 12.24 55.01 33.12
C LYS A 6 11.56 53.75 33.62
N LYS A 7 10.91 53.82 34.79
CA LYS A 7 10.01 52.77 35.26
C LYS A 7 8.79 52.78 34.35
N GLY A 8 8.62 51.73 33.54
CA GLY A 8 7.42 51.54 32.73
C GLY A 8 6.22 51.30 33.64
N GLU A 9 5.26 52.22 33.62
CA GLU A 9 3.98 52.05 34.30
C GLU A 9 3.16 51.07 33.47
N LEU A 10 3.24 49.78 33.80
CA LEU A 10 2.36 48.77 33.24
C LEU A 10 0.95 49.04 33.75
N THR A 11 0.15 49.73 32.92
CA THR A 11 -1.25 49.99 33.18
C THR A 11 -1.97 48.69 33.53
N THR A 12 -2.71 48.66 34.65
CA THR A 12 -3.43 47.49 35.16
C THR A 12 -4.30 46.80 34.09
N LYS A 13 -4.80 47.56 33.12
CA LYS A 13 -5.55 47.03 31.95
C LYS A 13 -4.74 46.05 31.11
N GLN A 14 -3.45 46.30 30.90
CA GLN A 14 -2.57 45.46 30.09
C GLN A 14 -2.33 44.09 30.77
N ILE A 15 -2.23 44.09 32.11
CA ILE A 15 -2.08 42.86 32.90
C ILE A 15 -3.33 41.99 32.77
N VAL A 16 -4.53 42.57 32.88
CA VAL A 16 -5.80 41.83 32.76
C VAL A 16 -5.95 41.20 31.36
N THR A 17 -5.63 41.94 30.30
CA THR A 17 -5.68 41.42 28.93
C THR A 17 -4.74 40.23 28.72
N ILE A 18 -3.52 40.29 29.27
CA ILE A 18 -2.54 39.20 29.17
C ILE A 18 -3.06 37.94 29.88
N ILE A 19 -3.66 38.08 31.06
CA ILE A 19 -4.23 36.93 31.81
C ILE A 19 -5.34 36.26 31.00
N ILE A 20 -6.26 37.03 30.42
CA ILE A 20 -7.35 36.48 29.60
C ILE A 20 -6.80 35.73 28.39
N LEU A 21 -5.77 36.26 27.74
CA LEU A 21 -5.15 35.64 26.57
C LEU A 21 -4.47 34.32 26.95
N ILE A 22 -3.70 34.29 28.04
CA ILE A 22 -3.05 33.08 28.54
C ILE A 22 -4.08 32.02 28.93
N VAL A 23 -5.15 32.39 29.65
CA VAL A 23 -6.20 31.46 30.06
C VAL A 23 -6.94 30.90 28.84
N SER A 24 -7.25 31.74 27.85
CA SER A 24 -7.91 31.30 26.62
C SER A 24 -7.04 30.33 25.81
N PHE A 25 -5.75 30.64 25.69
CA PHE A 25 -4.77 29.77 25.03
C PHE A 25 -4.61 28.43 25.77
N ALA A 26 -4.55 28.46 27.11
CA ALA A 26 -4.46 27.25 27.93
C ALA A 26 -5.69 26.36 27.78
N ILE A 27 -6.90 26.94 27.71
CA ILE A 27 -8.14 26.19 27.46
C ILE A 27 -8.09 25.52 26.08
N ILE A 28 -7.68 26.24 25.04
CA ILE A 28 -7.55 25.67 23.68
C ILE A 28 -6.53 24.53 23.66
N LEU A 29 -5.33 24.72 24.24
CA LEU A 29 -4.33 23.66 24.34
C LEU A 29 -4.85 22.45 25.12
N PHE A 30 -5.58 22.67 26.22
CA PHE A 30 -6.19 21.59 26.98
C PHE A 30 -7.16 20.77 26.12
N PHE A 31 -8.00 21.43 25.32
CA PHE A 31 -8.87 20.74 24.36
C PHE A 31 -8.07 20.00 23.29
N LEU A 32 -7.01 20.58 22.72
CA LEU A 32 -6.17 19.91 21.73
C LEU A 32 -5.48 18.65 22.28
N PHE A 33 -4.98 18.70 23.51
CA PHE A 33 -4.41 17.53 24.17
C PHE A 33 -5.47 16.50 24.59
N LYS A 34 -6.65 16.95 25.04
CA LYS A 34 -7.76 16.08 25.43
C LYS A 34 -8.48 15.43 24.26
N LEU A 35 -8.49 16.06 23.10
CA LEU A 35 -9.01 15.48 21.87
C LEU A 35 -8.21 14.26 21.41
N ASN A 36 -7.10 13.94 22.11
CA ASN A 36 -6.26 12.79 21.85
C ASN A 36 -6.07 12.68 20.34
N LEU A 37 -5.56 13.77 19.74
CA LEU A 37 -5.09 13.81 18.36
C LEU A 37 -4.23 12.56 18.23
N GLY A 38 -4.85 11.48 17.76
CA GLY A 38 -4.26 10.16 17.83
C GLY A 38 -2.91 10.31 17.17
N SER A 39 -1.88 9.67 17.72
CA SER A 39 -0.64 9.56 16.96
C SER A 39 -1.05 9.03 15.58
N GLU A 40 -0.97 9.88 14.55
CA GLU A 40 -1.38 9.49 13.20
C GLU A 40 -0.61 8.21 12.91
N SER A 41 -1.33 7.18 12.53
CA SER A 41 -0.66 5.93 12.20
C SER A 41 0.28 6.19 11.03
N GLU A 42 1.40 5.47 10.95
CA GLU A 42 2.32 5.58 9.80
C GLU A 42 1.57 5.39 8.47
N LYS A 43 0.47 4.62 8.48
CA LYS A 43 -0.43 4.41 7.34
C LYS A 43 -1.21 5.67 6.97
N GLU A 44 -1.74 6.41 7.94
CA GLU A 44 -2.41 7.71 7.72
C GLU A 44 -1.44 8.77 7.21
N ILE A 45 -0.23 8.84 7.79
CA ILE A 45 0.83 9.76 7.32
C ILE A 45 1.18 9.45 5.86
N CYS A 46 1.33 8.16 5.52
CA CYS A 46 1.58 7.74 4.13
C CYS A 46 0.41 8.14 3.21
N HIS A 47 -0.83 7.84 3.59
CA HIS A 47 -2.02 8.20 2.80
C HIS A 47 -2.11 9.71 2.57
N ASN A 48 -1.97 10.51 3.64
CA ASN A 48 -1.99 11.96 3.55
C ASN A 48 -0.84 12.49 2.67
N SER A 49 0.35 11.89 2.77
CA SER A 49 1.49 12.24 1.91
C SER A 49 1.23 11.91 0.44
N VAL A 50 0.60 10.78 0.14
CA VAL A 50 0.22 10.37 -1.23
C VAL A 50 -0.82 11.35 -1.78
N VAL A 51 -1.86 11.63 -1.00
CA VAL A 51 -2.93 12.58 -1.36
C VAL A 51 -2.37 13.97 -1.63
N MET A 52 -1.57 14.51 -0.71
CA MET A 52 -0.96 15.83 -0.87
C MET A 52 0.01 15.87 -2.05
N GLY A 53 0.85 14.84 -2.19
CA GLY A 53 1.83 14.74 -3.28
C GLY A 53 1.18 14.69 -4.66
N SER A 54 0.01 14.09 -4.78
CA SER A 54 -0.72 14.00 -6.05
C SER A 54 -1.38 15.30 -6.52
N SER A 55 -1.63 16.25 -5.60
CA SER A 55 -2.32 17.50 -5.92
C SER A 55 -1.41 18.52 -6.61
N ASP A 56 -0.10 18.30 -6.55
CA ASP A 56 0.92 19.07 -7.24
C ASP A 56 1.00 18.66 -8.72
N LEU A 57 -0.08 18.90 -9.47
CA LEU A 57 -0.18 18.76 -10.94
C LEU A 57 0.87 19.58 -11.71
N VAL A 58 1.61 20.47 -11.02
CA VAL A 58 2.62 21.38 -11.58
C VAL A 58 4.06 20.92 -11.27
N SER A 59 4.24 19.94 -10.38
CA SER A 59 5.58 19.53 -9.93
C SER A 59 6.20 18.54 -10.91
N THR A 60 7.10 19.08 -11.73
CA THR A 60 8.39 18.51 -12.18
C THR A 60 8.46 16.99 -12.37
N THR A 61 8.66 16.57 -13.63
CA THR A 61 9.15 15.25 -14.07
C THR A 61 9.71 14.34 -12.95
N GLY A 62 9.05 13.22 -12.69
CA GLY A 62 9.47 12.21 -11.72
C GLY A 62 8.47 11.91 -10.59
N ALA A 63 8.70 10.80 -9.89
CA ALA A 63 7.89 10.38 -8.74
C ALA A 63 8.00 11.35 -7.56
N VAL A 64 6.86 11.72 -6.97
CA VAL A 64 6.80 12.62 -5.82
C VAL A 64 7.39 11.92 -4.58
N PRO A 65 8.30 12.56 -3.82
CA PRO A 65 8.87 11.95 -2.63
C PRO A 65 7.77 11.77 -1.56
N MET A 66 7.36 10.53 -1.33
CA MET A 66 6.31 10.20 -0.36
C MET A 66 6.89 9.82 1.00
N ASN A 67 6.26 10.30 2.07
CA ASN A 67 6.61 9.93 3.45
C ASN A 67 5.93 8.62 3.87
N CYS A 68 6.06 7.59 3.03
CA CYS A 68 5.56 6.25 3.33
C CYS A 68 6.70 5.42 3.91
N GLN A 69 6.54 4.97 5.15
CA GLN A 69 7.49 4.02 5.76
C GLN A 69 7.00 2.59 5.51
N THR A 70 7.91 1.68 5.20
CA THR A 70 7.54 0.27 5.09
C THR A 70 7.24 -0.28 6.48
N SER A 71 5.99 -0.68 6.70
CA SER A 71 5.62 -1.32 7.96
C SER A 71 6.11 -2.77 8.01
N TYR A 72 6.64 -3.20 9.16
CA TYR A 72 7.07 -4.57 9.38
C TYR A 72 6.01 -5.29 10.21
N VAL A 73 5.46 -6.37 9.67
CA VAL A 73 4.37 -7.13 10.29
C VAL A 73 4.84 -8.56 10.46
N CYS A 74 4.58 -9.12 11.64
CA CYS A 74 4.88 -10.51 11.91
C CYS A 74 3.63 -11.23 12.38
N ILE A 75 3.24 -12.25 11.64
CA ILE A 75 2.09 -13.11 11.92
C ILE A 75 2.62 -14.37 12.61
N THR A 76 2.21 -14.63 13.84
CA THR A 76 2.78 -15.69 14.67
C THR A 76 1.74 -16.26 15.64
N LYS A 77 1.86 -17.55 15.96
CA LYS A 77 1.05 -18.16 17.02
C LYS A 77 1.67 -17.93 18.40
N LYS A 78 3.00 -17.97 18.50
CA LYS A 78 3.73 -17.92 19.77
C LYS A 78 4.25 -16.54 20.16
N GLY A 79 4.12 -15.54 19.29
CA GLY A 79 4.56 -14.16 19.57
C GLY A 79 6.05 -13.90 19.30
N GLY A 80 6.78 -14.87 18.74
CA GLY A 80 8.21 -14.71 18.40
C GLY A 80 8.40 -14.19 16.99
N CYS A 81 9.17 -13.09 16.83
CA CYS A 81 9.39 -12.41 15.56
C CYS A 81 10.82 -11.86 15.43
N ASN A 82 11.82 -12.67 15.81
CA ASN A 82 13.21 -12.21 15.95
C ASN A 82 13.89 -11.88 14.62
N ALA A 83 13.32 -12.30 13.48
CA ALA A 83 13.88 -12.06 12.16
C ALA A 83 13.55 -10.65 11.58
N MET A 84 12.82 -9.81 12.33
CA MET A 84 12.49 -8.44 11.93
C MET A 84 12.87 -7.43 13.01
N LEU A 85 13.26 -6.23 12.60
CA LEU A 85 13.52 -5.13 13.52
C LEU A 85 12.19 -4.45 13.88
N LYS A 86 11.75 -4.60 15.14
CA LYS A 86 10.54 -3.98 15.71
C LYS A 86 9.24 -4.20 14.90
N PRO A 87 8.88 -5.46 14.58
CA PRO A 87 7.65 -5.72 13.84
C PRO A 87 6.40 -5.49 14.71
N ARG A 88 5.30 -5.11 14.06
CA ARG A 88 3.95 -5.23 14.61
C ARG A 88 3.58 -6.70 14.67
N VAL A 89 3.48 -7.24 15.88
CA VAL A 89 3.17 -8.66 16.10
C VAL A 89 1.66 -8.88 16.08
N ILE A 90 1.19 -9.70 15.15
CA ILE A 90 -0.20 -10.16 15.06
C ILE A 90 -0.23 -11.61 15.53
N LYS A 91 -0.88 -11.83 16.67
CA LYS A 91 -1.12 -13.17 17.21
C LYS A 91 -2.31 -13.79 16.50
N VAL A 92 -2.15 -15.04 16.07
CA VAL A 92 -3.17 -15.78 15.33
C VAL A 92 -3.31 -17.19 15.89
N ASP A 93 -4.54 -17.66 16.00
CA ASP A 93 -4.89 -18.98 16.52
C ASP A 93 -5.53 -19.89 15.46
N SER A 94 -6.02 -19.31 14.36
CA SER A 94 -6.74 -20.02 13.29
C SER A 94 -6.24 -19.68 11.88
N GLU A 95 -6.57 -20.54 10.91
CA GLU A 95 -6.21 -20.34 9.50
C GLU A 95 -6.85 -19.06 8.93
N ASP A 96 -8.09 -18.78 9.30
CA ASP A 96 -8.82 -17.60 8.86
C ASP A 96 -8.22 -16.30 9.44
N GLU A 97 -7.67 -16.29 10.66
CA GLU A 97 -6.98 -15.12 11.22
C GLU A 97 -5.67 -14.79 10.50
N VAL A 98 -4.94 -15.81 10.03
CA VAL A 98 -3.76 -15.60 9.16
C VAL A 98 -4.19 -14.94 7.85
N TYR A 99 -5.26 -15.43 7.23
CA TYR A 99 -5.79 -14.82 6.01
C TYR A 99 -6.34 -13.41 6.24
N GLU A 100 -6.98 -13.17 7.38
CA GLU A 100 -7.48 -11.85 7.77
C GLU A 100 -6.34 -10.83 7.89
N ALA A 101 -5.24 -11.22 8.56
CA ALA A 101 -4.08 -10.38 8.73
C ALA A 101 -3.46 -10.00 7.38
N LEU A 102 -3.31 -10.96 6.47
CA LEU A 102 -2.80 -10.71 5.12
C LEU A 102 -3.77 -9.88 4.27
N ALA A 103 -5.07 -10.16 4.35
CA ALA A 103 -6.12 -9.41 3.66
C ALA A 103 -6.16 -7.94 4.11
N SER A 104 -6.00 -7.71 5.40
CA SER A 104 -5.92 -6.36 5.98
C SER A 104 -4.70 -5.61 5.47
N GLU A 105 -3.52 -6.25 5.42
CA GLU A 105 -2.31 -5.60 4.87
C GLU A 105 -2.44 -5.26 3.38
N LEU A 106 -3.10 -6.11 2.58
CA LEU A 106 -3.44 -5.81 1.18
C LEU A 106 -4.40 -4.62 1.08
N ALA A 107 -5.48 -4.62 1.87
CA ALA A 107 -6.48 -3.56 1.86
C ALA A 107 -5.90 -2.21 2.31
N ASP A 108 -5.09 -2.22 3.37
CA ASP A 108 -4.40 -1.04 3.89
C ASP A 108 -3.42 -0.49 2.85
N CYS A 109 -2.67 -1.36 2.16
CA CYS A 109 -1.82 -0.96 1.05
C CYS A 109 -2.60 -0.26 -0.06
N TRP A 110 -3.76 -0.81 -0.45
CA TRP A 110 -4.60 -0.20 -1.47
C TRP A 110 -5.11 1.18 -1.06
N TRP A 111 -5.54 1.29 0.19
CA TRP A 111 -6.05 2.54 0.75
C TRP A 111 -4.94 3.61 0.86
N MET A 112 -3.77 3.25 1.37
CA MET A 112 -2.62 4.16 1.50
C MET A 112 -2.29 4.84 0.17
N PHE A 113 -2.34 4.09 -0.93
CA PHE A 113 -2.04 4.59 -2.26
C PHE A 113 -3.26 5.15 -3.03
N GLY A 114 -4.32 5.52 -2.29
CA GLY A 114 -5.44 6.27 -2.85
C GLY A 114 -6.43 5.43 -3.66
N GLU A 115 -6.44 4.11 -3.49
CA GLU A 115 -7.37 3.19 -4.16
C GLU A 115 -7.38 3.33 -5.70
N GLY A 116 -6.24 3.70 -6.28
CA GLY A 116 -6.11 3.96 -7.73
C GLY A 116 -6.79 5.24 -8.22
N LYS A 117 -7.32 6.06 -7.32
CA LYS A 117 -7.98 7.35 -7.61
C LYS A 117 -7.02 8.54 -7.50
N ILE A 118 -5.74 8.29 -7.26
CA ILE A 118 -4.74 9.30 -6.98
C ILE A 118 -3.50 9.04 -7.85
N ASN A 119 -3.09 9.97 -8.71
CA ASN A 119 -1.85 9.81 -9.46
C ASN A 119 -0.64 10.18 -8.58
N TYR A 120 0.07 9.17 -8.09
CA TYR A 120 1.32 9.33 -7.33
C TYR A 120 2.58 8.97 -8.14
N ALA A 121 2.41 8.51 -9.38
CA ALA A 121 3.50 8.22 -10.30
C ALA A 121 4.03 9.49 -11.00
N GLY A 122 3.26 10.58 -10.97
CA GLY A 122 3.59 11.83 -11.65
C GLY A 122 3.28 11.79 -13.15
N SER A 123 3.64 12.87 -13.84
CA SER A 123 3.51 13.01 -15.29
C SER A 123 4.90 12.91 -15.93
N ASP A 124 5.31 11.70 -16.30
CA ASP A 124 6.55 11.49 -17.04
C ASP A 124 6.31 11.47 -18.55
N LEU A 125 7.31 11.93 -19.31
CA LEU A 125 7.29 11.85 -20.77
C LEU A 125 7.31 10.40 -21.27
N ILE A 126 7.85 9.48 -20.45
CA ILE A 126 7.95 8.06 -20.72
C ILE A 126 7.03 7.33 -19.75
N LYS A 127 6.23 6.39 -20.28
CA LYS A 127 5.37 5.52 -19.45
C LYS A 127 6.28 4.61 -18.62
N GLU A 128 6.42 4.91 -17.34
CA GLU A 128 7.14 4.06 -16.39
C GLU A 128 6.16 3.49 -15.38
N MET A 129 6.38 2.23 -14.99
CA MET A 129 5.63 1.58 -13.93
C MET A 129 6.34 1.86 -12.61
N TYR A 130 5.66 2.50 -11.67
CA TYR A 130 6.19 2.77 -10.34
C TYR A 130 5.55 1.82 -9.33
N CYS A 131 6.36 1.13 -8.54
CA CYS A 131 5.88 0.22 -7.50
C CYS A 131 6.30 0.72 -6.11
N ALA A 132 5.36 0.59 -5.17
CA ALA A 132 5.52 1.01 -3.79
C ALA A 132 5.35 -0.20 -2.86
N ARG A 133 6.26 -0.30 -1.89
CA ARG A 133 6.21 -1.31 -0.85
C ARG A 133 5.47 -0.76 0.37
N CYS A 134 4.33 -1.36 0.67
CA CYS A 134 3.47 -0.95 1.78
C CYS A 134 3.92 -1.57 3.11
N SER A 135 4.14 -2.88 3.08
CA SER A 135 4.54 -3.65 4.26
C SER A 135 5.43 -4.82 3.89
N GLN A 136 6.21 -5.29 4.87
CA GLN A 136 6.89 -6.57 4.85
C GLN A 136 6.26 -7.44 5.92
N VAL A 137 5.72 -8.57 5.50
CA VAL A 137 5.04 -9.55 6.33
C VAL A 137 5.91 -10.79 6.47
N LEU A 138 6.30 -11.11 7.70
CA LEU A 138 6.87 -12.40 8.06
C LEU A 138 5.77 -13.29 8.60
N ILE A 139 5.60 -14.47 8.00
CA ILE A 139 4.73 -15.51 8.58
C ILE A 139 5.64 -16.47 9.36
N ASP A 140 5.59 -16.39 10.68
CA ASP A 140 6.46 -17.15 11.56
C ASP A 140 6.21 -18.66 11.47
N GLU A 141 7.24 -19.47 11.74
CA GLU A 141 7.13 -20.92 11.66
C GLU A 141 6.16 -21.52 12.68
N SER A 142 5.86 -20.81 13.79
CA SER A 142 4.87 -21.27 14.77
C SER A 142 3.44 -21.39 14.20
N VAL A 143 3.17 -20.75 13.06
CA VAL A 143 1.91 -20.91 12.32
C VAL A 143 1.71 -22.36 11.81
N LYS A 144 2.78 -23.17 11.69
CA LYS A 144 2.69 -24.62 11.39
C LYS A 144 1.83 -25.40 12.39
N GLU A 145 1.65 -24.88 13.60
CA GLU A 145 0.81 -25.49 14.66
C GLU A 145 -0.68 -25.18 14.52
N ILE A 146 -1.07 -24.42 13.48
CA ILE A 146 -2.46 -24.14 13.14
C ILE A 146 -2.92 -25.14 12.08
N ASN A 147 -4.10 -25.73 12.29
CA ASN A 147 -4.69 -26.67 11.34
C ASN A 147 -4.83 -26.02 9.96
N GLY A 148 -4.37 -26.68 8.90
CA GLY A 148 -4.33 -26.18 7.53
C GLY A 148 -2.96 -25.70 7.05
N PHE A 149 -1.97 -25.56 7.94
CA PHE A 149 -0.59 -25.14 7.64
C PHE A 149 0.48 -26.18 7.97
N GLU A 150 0.09 -27.42 8.22
CA GLU A 150 0.98 -28.51 8.68
C GLU A 150 2.11 -28.82 7.70
N SER A 151 1.85 -28.59 6.40
CA SER A 151 2.82 -28.81 5.32
C SER A 151 3.96 -27.78 5.29
N GLY A 152 3.95 -26.76 6.16
CA GLY A 152 4.91 -25.66 6.12
C GLY A 152 4.67 -24.68 4.97
N ASN A 153 3.59 -24.88 4.21
CA ASN A 153 3.22 -24.10 3.05
C ASN A 153 1.80 -23.56 3.21
N PHE A 154 1.61 -22.35 2.69
CA PHE A 154 0.38 -21.61 2.66
C PHE A 154 -0.16 -21.61 1.23
N SER A 155 -1.44 -21.97 1.07
CA SER A 155 -2.13 -21.95 -0.21
C SER A 155 -2.60 -20.53 -0.53
N VAL A 156 -2.00 -19.95 -1.57
CA VAL A 156 -2.44 -18.66 -2.12
C VAL A 156 -3.87 -18.73 -2.65
N GLU A 157 -4.29 -19.87 -3.20
CA GLU A 157 -5.68 -20.10 -3.61
C GLU A 157 -6.65 -19.93 -2.43
N LYS A 158 -6.34 -20.50 -1.27
CA LYS A 158 -7.19 -20.34 -0.08
C LYS A 158 -7.25 -18.88 0.39
N LEU A 159 -6.15 -18.13 0.32
CA LEU A 159 -6.16 -16.69 0.58
C LEU A 159 -7.14 -15.98 -0.36
N TYR A 160 -7.08 -16.21 -1.67
CA TYR A 160 -8.00 -15.56 -2.61
C TYR A 160 -9.46 -15.98 -2.40
N LYS A 161 -9.72 -17.25 -2.02
CA LYS A 161 -11.06 -17.68 -1.60
C LYS A 161 -11.53 -16.95 -0.34
N TYR A 162 -10.63 -16.72 0.62
CA TYR A 162 -10.92 -15.91 1.79
C TYR A 162 -11.27 -14.46 1.40
N LEU A 163 -10.46 -13.83 0.55
CA LEU A 163 -10.73 -12.47 0.07
C LEU A 163 -12.11 -12.37 -0.62
N ALA A 164 -12.49 -13.40 -1.37
CA ALA A 164 -13.76 -13.49 -2.09
C ALA A 164 -14.99 -13.60 -1.19
N ARG A 165 -14.88 -14.31 -0.05
CA ARG A 165 -16.02 -14.60 0.84
C ARG A 165 -16.14 -13.66 2.03
N THR A 166 -15.03 -13.08 2.48
CA THR A 166 -14.99 -12.33 3.74
C THR A 166 -15.23 -10.84 3.51
N LYS A 167 -16.20 -10.28 4.26
CA LYS A 167 -16.49 -8.84 4.28
C LYS A 167 -15.44 -8.08 5.07
N MET A 168 -15.10 -6.88 4.62
CA MET A 168 -14.23 -5.99 5.37
C MET A 168 -14.95 -5.48 6.63
N PRO A 169 -14.25 -5.30 7.77
CA PRO A 169 -14.88 -4.78 8.99
C PRO A 169 -15.53 -3.40 8.82
N SER A 170 -14.96 -2.55 7.96
CA SER A 170 -15.39 -1.16 7.76
C SER A 170 -16.30 -0.94 6.54
N LYS A 171 -16.48 -1.94 5.68
CA LYS A 171 -17.25 -1.80 4.42
C LYS A 171 -18.16 -3.01 4.21
N ASN A 172 -19.37 -2.81 3.70
CA ASN A 172 -20.30 -3.91 3.36
C ASN A 172 -19.98 -4.60 2.02
N ILE A 173 -18.70 -4.73 1.70
CA ILE A 173 -18.17 -5.41 0.51
C ILE A 173 -17.05 -6.37 0.94
N THR A 174 -16.77 -7.37 0.11
CA THR A 174 -15.69 -8.33 0.40
C THR A 174 -14.32 -7.72 0.09
N TYR A 175 -13.26 -8.30 0.67
CA TYR A 175 -11.89 -7.85 0.38
C TYR A 175 -11.57 -7.92 -1.11
N SER A 176 -11.98 -8.99 -1.81
CA SER A 176 -11.75 -9.10 -3.24
C SER A 176 -12.54 -8.08 -4.04
N GLN A 177 -13.78 -7.76 -3.62
CA GLN A 177 -14.59 -6.74 -4.29
C GLN A 177 -13.95 -5.36 -4.11
N TYR A 178 -13.36 -5.11 -2.95
CA TYR A 178 -12.64 -3.87 -2.69
C TYR A 178 -11.30 -3.76 -3.46
N LEU A 179 -10.51 -4.84 -3.47
CA LEU A 179 -9.19 -4.86 -4.07
C LEU A 179 -9.22 -5.01 -5.58
N TYR A 180 -10.15 -5.82 -6.10
CA TYR A 180 -10.13 -6.30 -7.48
C TYR A 180 -11.46 -6.09 -8.21
N ASP A 181 -12.40 -5.37 -7.60
CA ASP A 181 -13.69 -5.02 -8.20
C ASP A 181 -14.55 -6.25 -8.58
N THR A 182 -14.27 -7.41 -7.97
CA THR A 182 -15.04 -8.67 -8.14
C THR A 182 -15.09 -9.50 -6.86
N ASN A 183 -16.21 -10.18 -6.61
CA ASN A 183 -16.35 -11.18 -5.54
C ASN A 183 -16.27 -12.63 -6.05
N ASN A 184 -16.14 -12.80 -7.38
CA ASN A 184 -16.11 -14.12 -7.98
C ASN A 184 -14.67 -14.64 -8.08
N TYR A 185 -14.36 -15.63 -7.25
CA TYR A 185 -13.07 -16.33 -7.27
C TYR A 185 -12.70 -16.87 -8.66
N TYR A 186 -13.67 -17.34 -9.45
CA TYR A 186 -13.39 -17.86 -10.79
C TYR A 186 -13.08 -16.76 -11.78
N ASP A 187 -13.66 -15.56 -11.65
CA ASP A 187 -13.29 -14.46 -12.54
C ASP A 187 -11.84 -14.06 -12.28
N PHE A 188 -11.41 -14.08 -11.01
CA PHE A 188 -10.00 -13.93 -10.65
C PHE A 188 -9.11 -15.03 -11.25
N LEU A 189 -9.52 -16.30 -11.17
CA LEU A 189 -8.77 -17.41 -11.77
C LEU A 189 -8.75 -17.39 -13.31
N ARG A 190 -9.84 -16.98 -13.97
CA ARG A 190 -9.94 -16.99 -15.43
C ARG A 190 -8.94 -16.01 -16.05
N VAL A 191 -8.82 -14.83 -15.44
CA VAL A 191 -7.79 -13.84 -15.77
C VAL A 191 -6.38 -14.44 -15.67
N ASN A 192 -6.14 -15.32 -14.69
CA ASN A 192 -4.84 -15.98 -14.49
C ASN A 192 -4.61 -17.21 -15.37
N SER A 193 -5.67 -17.92 -15.76
CA SER A 193 -5.58 -19.17 -16.51
C SER A 193 -5.06 -18.97 -17.93
N SER A 194 -5.36 -17.81 -18.55
CA SER A 194 -4.85 -17.44 -19.88
C SER A 194 -3.36 -17.11 -19.88
N SER A 195 -2.78 -16.84 -18.72
CA SER A 195 -1.45 -16.24 -18.58
C SER A 195 -0.47 -17.09 -17.76
N ARG A 196 -0.76 -18.41 -17.61
CA ARG A 196 0.11 -19.42 -16.96
C ARG A 196 0.62 -18.98 -15.58
N VAL A 197 -0.28 -18.45 -14.74
CA VAL A 197 0.09 -18.07 -13.38
C VAL A 197 0.14 -19.28 -12.49
N TYR A 198 1.35 -19.64 -12.12
CA TYR A 198 1.56 -20.54 -11.01
C TYR A 198 1.52 -19.70 -9.73
N PHE A 199 0.41 -19.79 -9.02
CA PHE A 199 0.39 -19.41 -7.62
C PHE A 199 1.41 -20.28 -6.90
N SER A 200 2.60 -19.73 -6.66
CA SER A 200 3.60 -20.43 -5.86
C SER A 200 3.10 -20.47 -4.44
N ASN A 201 3.25 -21.63 -3.79
CA ASN A 201 2.95 -21.74 -2.38
C ASN A 201 3.84 -20.76 -1.59
N ILE A 202 3.23 -20.09 -0.61
CA ILE A 202 3.96 -19.22 0.31
C ILE A 202 4.57 -20.14 1.37
N THR A 203 5.89 -20.09 1.55
CA THR A 203 6.60 -20.91 2.53
C THR A 203 6.66 -20.16 3.85
N LEU A 204 6.31 -20.83 4.95
CA LEU A 204 6.43 -20.26 6.29
C LEU A 204 7.90 -19.97 6.63
N GLY A 205 8.14 -18.98 7.49
CA GLY A 205 9.47 -18.48 7.84
C GLY A 205 10.08 -17.54 6.80
N GLN A 206 9.42 -17.30 5.67
CA GLN A 206 9.86 -16.31 4.67
C GLN A 206 9.14 -14.97 4.84
N GLN A 207 9.84 -13.90 4.43
CA GLN A 207 9.29 -12.56 4.35
C GLN A 207 8.65 -12.32 2.99
N TYR A 208 7.51 -11.66 3.00
CA TYR A 208 6.74 -11.26 1.83
C TYR A 208 6.49 -9.76 1.88
N SER A 209 6.65 -9.08 0.76
CA SER A 209 6.33 -7.67 0.62
C SER A 209 4.93 -7.53 0.05
N VAL A 210 4.12 -6.65 0.63
CA VAL A 210 2.89 -6.17 0.00
C VAL A 210 3.27 -5.00 -0.91
N VAL A 211 3.02 -5.17 -2.22
CA VAL A 211 3.41 -4.22 -3.25
C VAL A 211 2.19 -3.81 -4.05
N THR A 212 2.08 -2.51 -4.33
CA THR A 212 1.12 -1.91 -5.27
C THR A 212 1.89 -1.06 -6.27
N GLY A 213 1.26 -0.62 -7.35
CA GLY A 213 1.94 0.18 -8.35
C GLY A 213 1.00 0.97 -9.26
N MET A 214 1.58 1.91 -9.99
CA MET A 214 0.87 2.77 -10.93
C MET A 214 1.79 3.17 -12.07
N THR A 215 1.27 3.23 -13.29
CA THR A 215 2.02 3.79 -14.42
C THR A 215 1.91 5.31 -14.43
N SER A 216 2.98 6.01 -14.80
CA SER A 216 2.91 7.44 -15.07
C SER A 216 1.89 7.75 -16.16
N GLU A 217 1.24 8.91 -16.05
CA GLU A 217 0.36 9.41 -17.10
C GLU A 217 1.22 9.77 -18.32
N THR A 218 0.96 9.14 -19.46
CA THR A 218 1.47 9.66 -20.73
C THR A 218 0.51 10.68 -21.27
N SER A 219 1.00 11.83 -21.71
CA SER A 219 0.23 12.65 -22.64
C SER A 219 -0.25 11.75 -23.79
N THR A 220 -1.52 11.89 -24.18
CA THR A 220 -2.29 10.99 -25.06
C THR A 220 -1.65 10.74 -26.45
N TRP A 221 -0.49 11.33 -26.74
CA TRP A 221 0.17 11.37 -28.04
C TRP A 221 1.33 10.38 -28.23
N SER A 222 1.78 9.63 -27.21
CA SER A 222 3.08 8.92 -27.30
C SER A 222 3.05 7.38 -27.40
N TRP A 223 1.87 6.72 -27.45
CA TRP A 223 1.77 5.26 -27.24
C TRP A 223 1.86 4.36 -28.49
N VAL A 224 2.18 4.88 -29.68
CA VAL A 224 2.29 4.06 -30.91
C VAL A 224 3.74 3.66 -31.26
N GLY A 225 4.77 4.14 -30.55
CA GLY A 225 6.10 4.25 -31.17
C GLY A 225 7.32 3.51 -30.60
N ILE A 226 7.33 2.98 -29.38
CA ILE A 226 8.61 2.54 -28.74
C ILE A 226 8.29 1.32 -27.84
N GLY A 227 8.80 0.10 -28.03
CA GLY A 227 10.09 -0.32 -28.56
C GLY A 227 10.97 -0.82 -27.40
N ALA A 228 10.92 -2.13 -27.09
CA ALA A 228 11.85 -2.91 -26.24
C ALA A 228 11.58 -3.14 -24.73
N GLY A 229 10.33 -3.30 -24.31
CA GLY A 229 10.00 -3.91 -23.01
C GLY A 229 8.54 -4.38 -22.98
N ALA A 230 8.27 -5.58 -23.50
CA ALA A 230 6.91 -6.04 -23.80
C ALA A 230 6.10 -6.35 -22.52
N VAL A 231 5.37 -5.36 -22.00
CA VAL A 231 4.10 -5.64 -21.30
C VAL A 231 3.09 -5.99 -22.40
N VAL A 232 2.78 -7.28 -22.55
CA VAL A 232 1.79 -7.74 -23.54
C VAL A 232 0.40 -7.47 -22.97
N PHE A 233 -0.27 -6.44 -23.51
CA PHE A 233 -1.66 -6.15 -23.21
C PHE A 233 -2.56 -7.16 -23.93
N GLY A 234 -3.00 -8.19 -23.21
CA GLY A 234 -4.08 -9.06 -23.66
C GLY A 234 -5.42 -8.35 -23.45
N ALA A 235 -5.88 -7.57 -24.42
CA ALA A 235 -7.24 -7.05 -24.41
C ALA A 235 -8.23 -8.21 -24.64
N LEU A 236 -8.73 -8.81 -23.55
CA LEU A 236 -9.85 -9.76 -23.59
C LEU A 236 -11.14 -8.95 -23.85
N THR A 237 -11.35 -8.58 -25.11
CA THR A 237 -12.54 -7.87 -25.58
C THR A 237 -13.70 -8.85 -25.74
N GLY A 238 -14.41 -9.12 -24.64
CA GLY A 238 -15.57 -10.01 -24.62
C GLY A 238 -16.67 -9.52 -23.68
N GLY A 239 -17.45 -8.53 -24.12
CA GLY A 239 -18.77 -8.21 -23.55
C GLY A 239 -18.78 -7.17 -22.41
N ALA A 240 -19.38 -6.01 -22.71
CA ALA A 240 -19.81 -4.91 -21.83
C ALA A 240 -19.47 -5.02 -20.33
N GLY A 241 -18.37 -4.34 -19.94
CA GLY A 241 -18.07 -3.96 -18.57
C GLY A 241 -16.90 -4.72 -17.94
N PHE A 242 -15.68 -4.58 -18.44
CA PHE A 242 -14.51 -5.19 -17.77
C PHE A 242 -13.25 -4.34 -17.84
N ALA A 243 -12.53 -4.34 -16.70
CA ALA A 243 -11.21 -3.79 -16.52
C ALA A 243 -10.21 -4.43 -17.50
N ALA A 244 -9.39 -3.61 -18.18
CA ALA A 244 -8.30 -4.11 -18.99
C ALA A 244 -7.21 -4.67 -18.06
N ILE A 245 -7.12 -6.00 -17.97
CA ILE A 245 -6.11 -6.64 -17.13
C ILE A 245 -4.86 -6.84 -17.96
N ALA A 246 -3.90 -5.96 -17.71
CA ALA A 246 -2.56 -6.10 -18.23
C ALA A 246 -1.77 -7.13 -17.41
N VAL A 247 -1.05 -7.98 -18.12
CA VAL A 247 -0.20 -9.02 -17.56
C VAL A 247 1.24 -8.53 -17.72
N ALA A 248 1.85 -8.09 -16.62
CA ALA A 248 3.29 -7.80 -16.59
C ALA A 248 4.05 -9.15 -16.60
N ALA A 249 4.27 -9.71 -17.78
CA ALA A 249 5.09 -10.90 -17.96
C ALA A 249 6.57 -10.49 -17.95
N VAL A 250 7.22 -10.55 -16.79
CA VAL A 250 8.64 -10.24 -16.70
C VAL A 250 9.45 -11.53 -16.82
N ALA A 251 10.10 -11.70 -17.97
CA ALA A 251 10.97 -12.84 -18.24
C ALA A 251 12.28 -12.71 -17.45
N GLY A 252 12.31 -13.26 -16.23
CA GLY A 252 13.55 -13.52 -15.51
C GLY A 252 14.22 -14.80 -16.03
N GLY A 253 15.45 -14.70 -16.53
CA GLY A 253 16.22 -15.83 -17.05
C GLY A 253 16.50 -16.88 -15.96
N GLY A 254 15.73 -17.95 -15.94
CA GLY A 254 15.86 -19.07 -15.01
C GLY A 254 14.49 -19.49 -14.48
N ALA A 255 13.96 -20.61 -14.99
CA ALA A 255 12.69 -21.23 -14.60
C ALA A 255 11.59 -20.21 -14.25
N GLY A 256 10.98 -19.62 -15.29
CA GLY A 256 10.10 -18.44 -15.20
C GLY A 256 8.92 -18.61 -14.23
N TYR A 257 9.03 -17.95 -13.08
CA TYR A 257 7.89 -17.62 -12.24
C TYR A 257 7.35 -16.26 -12.69
N TYR A 258 6.08 -16.22 -13.09
CA TYR A 258 5.38 -14.99 -13.43
C TYR A 258 4.59 -14.52 -12.21
N LEU A 259 4.95 -13.36 -11.66
CA LEU A 259 4.12 -12.65 -10.70
C LEU A 259 3.15 -11.79 -11.51
N LEU A 260 1.90 -12.24 -11.61
CA LEU A 260 0.86 -11.42 -12.20
C LEU A 260 0.09 -10.71 -11.11
N ALA A 261 0.05 -9.40 -11.24
CA ALA A 261 -0.80 -8.56 -10.44
C ALA A 261 -1.96 -8.06 -11.33
N PRO A 262 -3.20 -8.08 -10.83
CA PRO A 262 -4.32 -7.55 -11.59
C PRO A 262 -4.11 -6.05 -11.79
N ILE A 263 -4.09 -5.65 -13.06
CA ILE A 263 -4.00 -4.26 -13.48
C ILE A 263 -5.42 -3.75 -13.73
N ALA A 264 -5.73 -2.57 -13.22
CA ALA A 264 -6.98 -1.86 -13.51
C ALA A 264 -6.67 -0.49 -14.12
N ASP A 265 -7.45 -0.09 -15.11
CA ASP A 265 -7.41 1.28 -15.63
C ASP A 265 -7.84 2.24 -14.52
N ASN A 266 -7.06 3.30 -14.31
CA ASN A 266 -7.42 4.36 -13.38
C ASN A 266 -8.16 5.50 -14.09
N ILE A 267 -8.78 6.36 -13.28
CA ILE A 267 -9.54 7.52 -13.76
C ILE A 267 -8.70 8.55 -14.53
N PHE A 268 -7.37 8.43 -14.47
CA PHE A 268 -6.41 9.30 -15.14
C PHE A 268 -5.85 8.71 -16.44
N GLY A 269 -6.38 7.57 -16.91
CA GLY A 269 -5.90 6.91 -18.14
C GLY A 269 -4.58 6.16 -17.99
N GLY A 270 -4.06 6.08 -16.76
CA GLY A 270 -2.96 5.19 -16.36
C GLY A 270 -3.48 3.83 -15.90
N GLN A 271 -2.55 2.95 -15.56
CA GLN A 271 -2.83 1.61 -15.06
C GLN A 271 -2.35 1.46 -13.63
N THR A 272 -3.10 0.72 -12.83
CA THR A 272 -2.81 0.49 -11.42
C THR A 272 -2.66 -0.97 -11.15
N ILE A 273 -1.55 -1.34 -10.52
CA ILE A 273 -1.33 -2.65 -9.95
C ILE A 273 -1.99 -2.66 -8.57
N LYS A 274 -3.10 -3.39 -8.45
CA LYS A 274 -3.73 -3.62 -7.15
C LYS A 274 -2.75 -4.39 -6.25
N PRO A 275 -2.86 -4.29 -4.92
CA PRO A 275 -1.88 -4.89 -4.02
C PRO A 275 -1.76 -6.41 -4.19
N VAL A 276 -0.51 -6.86 -4.16
CA VAL A 276 -0.14 -8.27 -4.24
C VAL A 276 0.96 -8.60 -3.23
N LEU A 277 0.97 -9.86 -2.80
CA LEU A 277 2.07 -10.42 -2.01
C LEU A 277 3.16 -10.92 -2.95
N VAL A 278 4.38 -10.42 -2.77
CA VAL A 278 5.58 -10.89 -3.46
C VAL A 278 6.61 -11.31 -2.44
N ARG A 279 7.47 -12.29 -2.74
CA ARG A 279 8.54 -12.66 -1.80
C ARG A 279 9.48 -11.47 -1.59
N SER A 280 9.84 -11.16 -0.34
CA SER A 280 10.74 -10.05 -0.02
C SER A 280 12.16 -10.38 -0.46
N GLY A 281 12.52 -9.89 -1.65
CA GLY A 281 13.87 -9.94 -2.20
C GLY A 281 14.03 -8.82 -3.21
N ARG A 282 15.18 -8.14 -3.21
CA ARG A 282 15.46 -7.07 -4.19
C ARG A 282 15.25 -7.53 -5.63
N ASP A 283 15.59 -8.79 -5.92
CA ASP A 283 15.47 -9.35 -7.26
C ASP A 283 14.02 -9.65 -7.64
N GLU A 284 13.15 -10.04 -6.69
CA GLU A 284 11.74 -10.33 -6.98
C GLU A 284 10.94 -9.06 -7.30
N ILE A 285 11.26 -7.94 -6.65
CA ILE A 285 10.61 -6.65 -6.96
C ILE A 285 11.14 -6.10 -8.29
N LYS A 286 12.43 -6.23 -8.58
CA LYS A 286 12.99 -5.88 -9.89
C LYS A 286 12.37 -6.70 -11.02
N LYS A 287 12.03 -7.96 -10.76
CA LYS A 287 11.25 -8.81 -11.67
C LYS A 287 9.81 -8.33 -11.86
N LEU A 288 9.31 -7.28 -11.21
CA LEU A 288 8.03 -6.68 -11.60
C LEU A 288 8.19 -5.65 -12.73
N GLY A 289 9.44 -5.32 -13.11
CA GLY A 289 9.70 -4.31 -14.14
C GLY A 289 9.29 -2.91 -13.71
N CYS A 290 9.12 -2.67 -12.41
CA CYS A 290 8.80 -1.33 -11.90
C CYS A 290 10.04 -0.61 -11.41
N ALA A 291 10.05 0.72 -11.57
CA ALA A 291 10.88 1.61 -10.78
C ALA A 291 10.35 1.61 -9.33
N GLU A 292 11.24 1.42 -8.35
CA GLU A 292 10.88 1.52 -6.93
C GLU A 292 10.71 2.99 -6.58
N ILE A 293 9.56 3.36 -6.03
CA ILE A 293 9.39 4.71 -5.50
C ILE A 293 10.27 4.85 -4.27
N VAL A 294 11.07 5.93 -4.23
CA VAL A 294 11.94 6.23 -3.09
C VAL A 294 11.07 6.58 -1.89
N THR A 295 10.75 5.56 -1.10
CA THR A 295 10.12 5.70 0.21
C THR A 295 11.19 5.96 1.27
N LYS A 296 10.89 6.80 2.27
CA LYS A 296 11.79 6.96 3.43
C LYS A 296 11.80 5.65 4.22
N SER A 297 12.98 5.02 4.31
CA SER A 297 13.24 3.84 5.14
C SER A 297 13.65 4.22 6.55
#